data_AF-A0A368UM96-F1
#
_entry.id   AF-A0A368UM96-F1
#
_cell.length_a   1.000
_cell.length_b   1.000
_cell.length_c   1.000
_cell.angle_alpha   90.00
_cell.angle_beta   90.00
_cell.angle_gamma   90.00
#
_symmetry.space_group_name_H-M   'P 1'
#
loop_
_entity.id
_entity.type
_entity.pdbx_description
1 polymer ?
#
loop_
_entity_poly.entity_id
_entity_poly.type
_entity_poly.pdbx_seq_one_letter_code
_entity_poly.pdbx_strand_id
1 'polypeptide(L)'
;MRAYELEKEIWSEVDFNLMGWHDASIWSMVSDAKQYEYLLDLDYIFKWVHPEENETYFKFWVAPVTMVFENAFDVKIDIESQQGLIEVADLYMENPELTPNGKFTSHTYRFECQEGEISLKATGFKMYVRQKPKLIQGQSFELQERGGVNFGRAWNAI
;
A
#
# COMPACT_ATOMS: atom_id res chain seq x y z
N MET A 1 -26.21 -3.21 4.93
CA MET A 1 -25.20 -2.34 4.30
C MET A 1 -24.93 -2.83 2.89
N ARG A 2 -24.84 -1.94 1.90
CA ARG A 2 -24.42 -2.34 0.54
C ARG A 2 -22.93 -2.73 0.59
N ALA A 3 -22.55 -3.76 -0.15
CA ALA A 3 -21.15 -4.11 -0.33
C ALA A 3 -20.40 -2.95 -0.98
N TYR A 4 -19.14 -2.74 -0.61
CA TYR A 4 -18.28 -1.79 -1.32
C TYR A 4 -18.11 -2.23 -2.76
N GLU A 5 -18.36 -1.31 -3.69
CA GLU A 5 -18.15 -1.53 -5.11
C GLU A 5 -16.72 -1.09 -5.44
N LEU A 6 -15.87 -2.06 -5.76
CA LEU A 6 -14.48 -1.78 -6.09
C LEU A 6 -14.41 -1.20 -7.50
N GLU A 7 -13.90 0.03 -7.58
CA GLU A 7 -13.74 0.76 -8.84
C GLU A 7 -12.70 0.09 -9.76
N LYS A 8 -11.62 -0.43 -9.17
CA LYS A 8 -10.49 -1.03 -9.89
C LYS A 8 -9.76 -2.06 -9.02
N GLU A 9 -9.36 -3.17 -9.63
CA GLU A 9 -8.57 -4.22 -8.97
C GLU A 9 -7.06 -3.94 -8.99
N ILE A 10 -6.58 -3.10 -9.93
CA ILE A 10 -5.16 -2.79 -10.11
C ILE A 10 -4.99 -1.28 -10.23
N TRP A 11 -4.42 -0.64 -9.21
CA TRP A 11 -4.11 0.80 -9.21
C TRP A 11 -2.66 1.03 -9.61
N SER A 12 -2.32 2.23 -10.07
CA SER A 12 -0.97 2.57 -10.55
C SER A 12 -0.65 4.04 -10.29
N GLU A 13 0.57 4.47 -10.62
CA GLU A 13 1.01 5.85 -10.44
C GLU A 13 0.15 6.89 -11.18
N VAL A 14 -0.55 6.49 -12.25
CA VAL A 14 -1.50 7.38 -12.94
C VAL A 14 -2.72 7.73 -12.06
N ASP A 15 -3.03 6.87 -11.09
CA ASP A 15 -4.14 7.03 -10.16
C ASP A 15 -3.69 7.70 -8.86
N PHE A 16 -2.40 8.05 -8.71
CA PHE A 16 -1.78 8.44 -7.44
C PHE A 16 -2.53 9.55 -6.68
N ASN A 17 -2.96 10.61 -7.39
CA ASN A 17 -3.67 11.74 -6.79
C ASN A 17 -5.11 11.41 -6.32
N LEU A 18 -5.63 10.24 -6.69
CA LEU A 18 -6.94 9.74 -6.26
C LEU A 18 -6.83 8.78 -5.07
N MET A 19 -5.62 8.29 -4.78
CA MET A 19 -5.35 7.34 -3.72
C MET A 19 -5.15 8.06 -2.38
N GLY A 20 -5.61 7.45 -1.28
CA GLY A 20 -5.42 7.95 0.08
C GLY A 20 -4.61 6.94 0.89
N TRP A 21 -3.49 7.37 1.46
CA TRP A 21 -2.50 6.48 2.06
C TRP A 21 -2.48 6.47 3.59
N HIS A 22 -3.21 7.39 4.22
CA HIS A 22 -3.32 7.50 5.66
C HIS A 22 -3.78 6.19 6.31
N ASP A 23 -3.06 5.79 7.35
CA ASP A 23 -3.30 4.67 8.25
C ASP A 23 -3.19 3.29 7.58
N ALA A 24 -2.61 3.20 6.37
CA ALA A 24 -2.34 1.92 5.74
C ALA A 24 -1.26 1.17 6.53
N SER A 25 -1.49 -0.12 6.82
CA SER A 25 -0.55 -0.94 7.59
C SER A 25 0.35 -1.76 6.68
N ILE A 26 1.67 -1.58 6.75
CA ILE A 26 2.64 -2.40 6.00
C ILE A 26 3.00 -3.64 6.81
N TRP A 27 2.79 -4.80 6.21
CA TRP A 27 3.02 -6.12 6.84
C TRP A 27 4.36 -6.73 6.46
N SER A 28 4.81 -6.51 5.22
CA SER A 28 6.08 -7.06 4.77
C SER A 28 6.60 -6.35 3.53
N MET A 29 7.89 -6.52 3.28
CA MET A 29 8.59 -5.99 2.12
C MET A 29 9.54 -7.05 1.58
N VAL A 30 9.64 -7.18 0.26
CA VAL A 30 10.55 -8.13 -0.38
C VAL A 30 11.08 -7.58 -1.70
N SER A 31 12.33 -7.91 -2.01
CA SER A 31 12.93 -7.61 -3.32
C SER A 31 12.85 -8.83 -4.25
N ASP A 32 12.44 -8.59 -5.50
CA ASP A 32 12.62 -9.53 -6.61
C ASP A 32 13.67 -8.96 -7.57
N ALA A 33 14.94 -9.21 -7.24
CA ALA A 33 16.07 -8.72 -8.01
C ALA A 33 16.13 -9.28 -9.45
N LYS A 34 15.43 -10.39 -9.75
CA LYS A 34 15.38 -10.94 -11.11
C LYS A 34 14.44 -10.15 -12.01
N GLN A 35 13.36 -9.63 -11.44
CA GLN A 35 12.39 -8.79 -12.13
C GLN A 35 12.67 -7.29 -11.96
N TYR A 36 13.67 -6.92 -11.16
CA TYR A 36 13.96 -5.54 -10.77
C TYR A 36 12.77 -4.89 -10.06
N GLU A 37 12.09 -5.65 -9.19
CA GLU A 37 10.90 -5.17 -8.47
C GLU A 37 11.15 -5.12 -6.96
N TYR A 38 10.45 -4.19 -6.31
CA TYR A 38 10.35 -4.15 -4.85
C TYR A 38 8.88 -4.18 -4.47
N LEU A 39 8.50 -5.14 -3.62
CA LEU A 39 7.11 -5.43 -3.32
C LEU A 39 6.81 -5.15 -1.85
N LEU A 40 5.66 -4.55 -1.59
CA LEU A 40 5.11 -4.32 -0.27
C LEU A 40 3.80 -5.09 -0.15
N ASP A 41 3.63 -5.78 0.96
CA ASP A 41 2.38 -6.36 1.37
C ASP A 41 1.76 -5.47 2.46
N LEU A 42 0.56 -4.95 2.23
CA LEU A 42 -0.07 -3.97 3.12
C LEU A 42 -1.60 -4.11 3.17
N ASP A 43 -2.23 -3.50 4.16
CA ASP A 43 -3.67 -3.27 4.21
C ASP A 43 -3.99 -1.84 3.79
N TYR A 44 -4.78 -1.71 2.73
CA TYR A 44 -5.17 -0.41 2.18
C TYR A 44 -6.62 -0.08 2.58
N ILE A 45 -6.81 1.15 3.04
CA ILE A 45 -8.11 1.68 3.43
C ILE A 45 -8.74 2.39 2.24
N PHE A 46 -9.80 1.79 1.68
CA PHE A 46 -10.55 2.37 0.56
C PHE A 46 -11.49 3.48 0.99
N LYS A 47 -12.05 3.40 2.19
CA LYS A 47 -13.03 4.37 2.67
C LYS A 47 -13.22 4.33 4.18
N TRP A 48 -13.31 5.52 4.76
CA TRP A 48 -13.73 5.75 6.13
C TRP A 48 -15.26 5.91 6.18
N VAL A 49 -15.88 5.28 7.16
CA VAL A 49 -17.32 5.34 7.41
C VAL A 49 -17.52 5.97 8.79
N HIS A 50 -18.09 7.17 8.79
CA HIS A 50 -18.47 7.84 10.03
C HIS A 50 -19.51 7.02 10.80
N PRO A 51 -19.44 7.02 12.13
CA PRO A 51 -20.47 6.38 12.95
C PRO A 51 -21.86 6.99 12.69
N GLU A 52 -22.88 6.15 12.67
CA GLU A 52 -24.29 6.59 12.69
C GLU A 52 -24.68 7.13 14.08
N GLU A 53 -25.88 7.71 14.24
CA GLU A 53 -26.33 8.38 15.49
C GLU A 53 -26.19 7.54 16.79
N ASN A 54 -26.14 6.21 16.69
CA ASN A 54 -25.99 5.29 17.83
C ASN A 54 -24.65 4.53 17.85
N GLU A 55 -23.68 4.93 17.02
CA GLU A 55 -22.35 4.33 16.99
C GLU A 55 -21.31 5.34 17.49
N THR A 56 -20.23 4.86 18.11
CA THR A 56 -19.17 5.72 18.67
C THR A 56 -17.89 5.69 17.83
N TYR A 57 -17.67 4.60 17.10
CA TYR A 57 -16.41 4.34 16.42
C TYR A 57 -16.58 4.36 14.90
N PHE A 58 -15.54 4.83 14.21
CA PHE A 58 -15.43 4.72 12.76
C PHE A 58 -15.37 3.26 12.34
N LYS A 59 -15.74 3.02 11.08
CA LYS A 59 -15.49 1.75 10.39
C LYS A 59 -14.75 2.03 9.10
N PHE A 60 -14.05 1.03 8.60
CA PHE A 60 -13.14 1.17 7.48
C PHE A 60 -13.41 0.06 6.47
N TRP A 61 -13.47 0.43 5.19
CA TRP A 61 -13.44 -0.52 4.09
C TRP A 61 -11.99 -0.83 3.77
N VAL A 62 -11.51 -1.99 4.19
CA VAL A 62 -10.10 -2.37 4.11
C VAL A 62 -9.94 -3.61 3.22
N ALA A 63 -8.89 -3.64 2.41
CA ALA A 63 -8.45 -4.87 1.76
C ALA A 63 -6.93 -5.03 1.83
N PRO A 64 -6.42 -6.27 1.96
CA PRO A 64 -5.02 -6.56 1.71
C PRO A 64 -4.70 -6.34 0.24
N VAL A 65 -3.56 -5.71 0.00
CA VAL A 65 -3.06 -5.39 -1.34
C VAL A 65 -1.58 -5.72 -1.44
N THR A 66 -1.12 -5.96 -2.66
CA THR A 66 0.31 -6.03 -2.97
C THR A 66 0.68 -4.84 -3.83
N MET A 67 1.61 -4.01 -3.34
CA MET A 67 2.18 -2.91 -4.12
C MET A 67 3.50 -3.37 -4.72
N VAL A 68 3.67 -3.21 -6.02
CA VAL A 68 4.85 -3.64 -6.79
C VAL A 68 5.46 -2.43 -7.46
N PHE A 69 6.66 -2.06 -7.04
CA PHE A 69 7.45 -1.00 -7.66
C PHE A 69 8.30 -1.58 -8.79
N GLU A 70 8.21 -0.99 -9.99
CA GLU A 70 8.87 -1.48 -11.19
C GLU A 70 10.23 -0.78 -11.41
N ASN A 71 11.24 -1.55 -11.80
CA ASN A 71 12.64 -1.08 -11.93
C ASN A 71 13.13 -0.40 -10.64
N ALA A 72 12.88 -1.02 -9.49
CA ALA A 72 13.13 -0.45 -8.19
C ALA A 72 14.63 -0.49 -7.80
N PHE A 73 15.13 0.60 -7.25
CA PHE A 73 16.50 0.76 -6.75
C PHE A 73 16.57 1.79 -5.61
N ASP A 74 17.75 1.98 -5.02
CA ASP A 74 17.99 2.93 -3.93
C ASP A 74 17.01 2.81 -2.75
N VAL A 75 16.68 1.57 -2.37
CA VAL A 75 15.79 1.28 -1.23
C VAL A 75 16.46 1.70 0.07
N LYS A 76 15.78 2.52 0.87
CA LYS A 76 16.16 2.97 2.20
C LYS A 76 15.02 2.71 3.17
N ILE A 77 15.35 2.16 4.33
CA ILE A 77 14.39 1.84 5.39
C ILE A 77 15.01 2.35 6.68
N ASP A 78 14.33 3.29 7.32
CA ASP A 78 14.70 3.84 8.62
C ASP A 78 13.44 3.84 9.49
N ILE A 79 13.26 2.77 10.26
CA ILE A 79 12.04 2.48 11.03
C ILE A 79 12.42 2.11 12.46
N GLU A 80 11.81 2.80 13.42
CA GLU A 80 11.90 2.50 14.85
C GLU A 80 10.50 2.19 15.41
N SER A 81 10.06 0.93 15.23
CA SER A 81 8.76 0.47 15.72
C SER A 81 8.88 -0.28 17.05
N GLN A 82 8.25 0.25 18.10
CA GLN A 82 8.22 -0.42 19.42
C GLN A 82 7.28 -1.63 19.44
N GLN A 83 6.22 -1.61 18.64
CA GLN A 83 5.18 -2.65 18.60
C GLN A 83 5.36 -3.62 17.42
N GLY A 84 6.36 -3.39 16.56
CA GLY A 84 6.60 -4.18 15.36
C GLY A 84 5.60 -3.92 14.23
N LEU A 85 4.82 -2.84 14.32
CA LEU A 85 3.88 -2.37 13.30
C LEU A 85 4.48 -1.19 12.52
N ILE A 86 4.09 -1.04 11.25
CA ILE A 86 4.47 0.10 10.41
C ILE A 86 3.18 0.69 9.84
N GLU A 87 2.86 1.90 10.27
CA GLU A 87 1.66 2.62 9.83
C GLU A 87 2.05 3.80 8.94
N VAL A 88 1.45 3.87 7.75
CA VAL A 88 1.70 4.93 6.79
C VAL A 88 0.95 6.18 7.21
N ALA A 89 1.69 7.26 7.43
CA ALA A 89 1.13 8.60 7.58
C ALA A 89 0.80 9.18 6.21
N ASP A 90 1.70 9.09 5.22
CA ASP A 90 1.41 9.49 3.84
C ASP A 90 2.39 8.83 2.85
N LEU A 91 2.05 8.83 1.56
CA LEU A 91 2.94 8.43 0.49
C LEU A 91 3.17 9.60 -0.46
N TYR A 92 4.44 9.88 -0.73
CA TYR A 92 4.87 10.92 -1.66
C TYR A 92 5.49 10.31 -2.93
N MET A 93 5.18 10.88 -4.09
CA MET A 93 5.81 10.60 -5.38
C MET A 93 6.58 11.86 -5.83
N GLU A 94 7.90 11.84 -5.64
CA GLU A 94 8.75 13.03 -5.67
C GLU A 94 9.89 12.87 -6.68
N ASN A 95 10.64 13.95 -6.90
CA ASN A 95 11.93 13.94 -7.61
C ASN A 95 11.91 13.19 -8.95
N PRO A 96 11.09 13.64 -9.93
CA PRO A 96 11.10 13.05 -11.27
C PRO A 96 12.49 13.21 -11.91
N GLU A 97 13.11 12.09 -12.25
CA GLU A 97 14.44 12.03 -12.85
C GLU A 97 14.43 11.15 -14.09
N LEU A 98 15.07 11.59 -15.17
CA LEU A 98 15.23 10.76 -16.35
C LEU A 98 16.22 9.63 -16.06
N THR A 99 15.83 8.40 -16.35
CA THR A 99 16.71 7.23 -16.22
C THR A 99 17.98 7.35 -17.07
N PRO A 100 19.10 6.70 -16.71
CA PRO A 100 20.38 6.86 -17.42
C PRO A 100 20.35 6.54 -18.92
N ASN A 101 19.42 5.68 -19.36
CA ASN A 101 19.25 5.33 -20.77
C ASN A 101 18.36 6.32 -21.55
N GLY A 102 17.80 7.33 -20.87
CA GLY A 102 16.96 8.37 -21.45
C GLY A 102 15.54 7.93 -21.82
N LYS A 103 15.08 6.73 -21.43
CA LYS A 103 13.82 6.14 -21.92
C LYS A 103 12.64 6.26 -20.97
N PHE A 104 12.89 6.27 -19.67
CA PHE A 104 11.86 6.30 -18.64
C PHE A 104 12.13 7.43 -17.64
N THR A 105 11.09 7.90 -16.97
CA THR A 105 11.20 8.75 -15.78
C THR A 105 11.08 7.88 -14.54
N SER A 106 12.03 8.00 -13.62
CA SER A 106 11.92 7.45 -12.27
C SER A 106 11.47 8.53 -11.29
N HIS A 107 10.79 8.10 -10.24
CA HIS A 107 10.41 8.93 -9.10
C HIS A 107 10.98 8.32 -7.82
N THR A 108 11.19 9.17 -6.82
CA THR A 108 11.33 8.70 -5.43
C THR A 108 9.93 8.49 -4.88
N TYR A 109 9.63 7.26 -4.47
CA TYR A 109 8.45 6.93 -3.68
C TYR A 109 8.85 6.87 -2.21
N ARG A 110 8.21 7.69 -1.38
CA ARG A 110 8.58 7.88 0.02
C ARG A 110 7.34 7.71 0.89
N PHE A 111 7.28 6.61 1.61
CA PHE A 111 6.32 6.39 2.68
C PHE A 111 6.83 7.10 3.92
N GLU A 112 6.12 8.14 4.31
CA GLU A 112 6.22 8.68 5.66
C GLU A 112 5.38 7.78 6.56
N CYS A 113 6.00 7.19 7.57
CA CYS A 113 5.37 6.30 8.52
C CYS A 113 5.37 6.95 9.90
N GLN A 114 4.46 6.52 10.78
CA GLN A 114 4.48 6.96 12.18
C GLN A 114 5.80 6.57 12.88
N GLU A 115 6.39 5.46 12.44
CA GLU A 115 7.62 4.89 13.01
C GLU A 115 8.90 5.30 12.28
N GLY A 116 8.84 6.17 11.26
CA GLY A 116 10.00 6.59 10.48
C GLY A 116 9.71 6.76 9.00
N GLU A 117 10.63 6.34 8.14
CA GLU A 117 10.49 6.50 6.69
C GLU A 117 10.98 5.27 5.91
N ILE A 118 10.24 4.95 4.84
CA ILE A 118 10.67 4.01 3.80
C ILE A 118 10.71 4.75 2.47
N SER A 119 11.82 4.68 1.75
CA SER A 119 11.90 5.25 0.40
C SER A 119 12.60 4.35 -0.60
N LEU A 120 12.23 4.49 -1.86
CA LEU A 120 12.87 3.82 -2.99
C LEU A 120 12.70 4.65 -4.27
N LYS A 121 13.53 4.39 -5.27
CA LYS A 121 13.34 4.93 -6.62
C LYS A 121 12.77 3.85 -7.53
N ALA A 122 11.79 4.21 -8.35
CA ALA A 122 11.18 3.30 -9.33
C ALA A 122 10.60 4.06 -10.52
N THR A 123 10.37 3.38 -11.65
CA THR A 123 9.75 3.99 -12.84
C THR A 123 8.23 4.06 -12.78
N GLY A 124 7.62 3.35 -11.83
CA GLY A 124 6.17 3.22 -11.69
C GLY A 124 5.82 2.23 -10.58
N PHE A 125 4.53 2.07 -10.29
CA PHE A 125 4.06 1.01 -9.41
C PHE A 125 2.71 0.45 -9.85
N LYS A 126 2.42 -0.77 -9.39
CA LYS A 126 1.08 -1.36 -9.45
C LYS A 126 0.65 -1.84 -8.07
N MET A 127 -0.54 -1.45 -7.62
CA MET A 127 -1.17 -1.96 -6.41
C MET A 127 -2.30 -2.92 -6.80
N TYR A 128 -2.12 -4.20 -6.48
CA TYR A 128 -3.07 -5.27 -6.75
C TYR A 128 -3.93 -5.53 -5.52
N VAL A 129 -5.24 -5.37 -5.66
CA VAL A 129 -6.20 -5.69 -4.59
C VAL A 129 -6.38 -7.20 -4.51
N ARG A 130 -6.13 -7.81 -3.34
CA ARG A 130 -6.11 -9.28 -3.22
C ARG A 130 -7.46 -9.87 -2.83
N GLN A 131 -8.38 -9.10 -2.26
CA GLN A 131 -9.76 -9.52 -1.99
C GLN A 131 -10.71 -8.33 -1.97
N LYS A 132 -12.03 -8.59 -1.97
CA LYS A 132 -13.03 -7.53 -1.77
C LYS A 132 -12.78 -6.76 -0.47
N PRO A 133 -12.84 -5.42 -0.48
CA PRO A 133 -12.82 -4.65 0.74
C PRO A 133 -13.90 -5.14 1.71
N LYS A 134 -13.51 -5.35 2.97
CA LYS A 134 -14.43 -5.71 4.05
C LYS A 134 -14.59 -4.51 4.96
N LEU A 135 -15.81 -4.31 5.46
CA LEU A 135 -16.09 -3.29 6.46
C LEU A 135 -15.69 -3.84 7.82
N ILE A 136 -14.68 -3.25 8.44
CA ILE A 136 -14.14 -3.64 9.75
C ILE A 136 -14.11 -2.43 10.69
N GLN A 137 -13.97 -2.67 11.99
CA GLN A 137 -13.86 -1.59 13.00
C GLN A 137 -12.42 -1.08 13.17
N GLY A 138 -11.42 -1.87 12.77
CA GLY A 138 -10.00 -1.47 12.77
C GLY A 138 -9.54 -0.94 11.41
N GLN A 139 -8.31 -0.42 11.34
CA GLN A 139 -7.69 0.09 10.11
C GLN A 139 -6.95 -1.01 9.31
N SER A 140 -6.74 -2.19 9.91
CA SER A 140 -6.07 -3.34 9.30
C SER A 140 -6.68 -4.67 9.75
N PHE A 141 -6.37 -5.74 9.03
CA PHE A 141 -6.74 -7.11 9.40
C PHE A 141 -5.71 -7.71 10.34
N GLU A 142 -6.10 -8.66 11.19
CA GLU A 142 -5.10 -9.51 11.83
C GLU A 142 -4.40 -10.41 10.80
N LEU A 143 -3.17 -10.85 11.11
CA LEU A 143 -2.35 -11.68 10.20
C LEU A 143 -3.11 -12.93 9.70
N GLN A 144 -3.90 -13.56 10.56
CA GLN A 144 -4.67 -14.76 10.20
C GLN A 144 -5.86 -14.43 9.28
N GLU A 145 -6.52 -13.28 9.50
CA GLU A 145 -7.69 -12.86 8.73
C GLU A 145 -7.35 -12.45 7.28
N ARG A 146 -6.12 -11.98 7.06
CA ARG A 146 -5.57 -11.64 5.74
C ARG A 146 -4.90 -12.81 5.00
N GLY A 147 -4.81 -14.00 5.62
CA GLY A 147 -4.14 -15.17 5.03
C GLY A 147 -2.61 -15.18 5.19
N GLY A 148 -2.05 -14.34 6.06
CA GLY A 148 -0.62 -14.18 6.23
C GLY A 148 -0.01 -13.09 5.34
N VAL A 149 1.33 -13.12 5.23
CA VAL A 149 2.08 -12.27 4.30
C VAL A 149 1.96 -12.82 2.90
N ASN A 150 1.60 -11.99 1.93
CA ASN A 150 1.38 -12.44 0.56
C ASN A 150 1.65 -11.33 -0.48
N PHE A 151 2.41 -11.69 -1.52
CA PHE A 151 2.83 -10.79 -2.61
C PHE A 151 2.15 -11.14 -3.96
N GLY A 152 0.99 -11.78 -3.90
CA GLY A 152 0.21 -12.22 -5.05
C GLY A 152 -0.38 -11.04 -5.82
N ARG A 153 -0.35 -11.12 -7.15
CA ARG A 153 -0.81 -10.07 -8.07
C ARG A 153 -2.22 -10.31 -8.61
N ALA A 154 -3.01 -11.14 -7.93
CA ALA A 154 -4.29 -11.62 -8.41
C ALA A 154 -5.39 -11.41 -7.37
N TRP A 155 -6.60 -11.15 -7.89
CA TRP A 155 -7.81 -11.19 -7.11
C TRP A 155 -8.04 -12.60 -6.53
N ASN A 156 -8.30 -12.69 -5.22
CA ASN A 156 -8.31 -13.91 -4.40
C ASN A 156 -6.95 -14.61 -4.22
N ALA A 157 -5.84 -13.87 -4.30
CA ALA A 157 -4.57 -14.36 -3.76
C ALA A 157 -4.65 -14.35 -2.22
N ILE A 158 -5.06 -15.50 -1.65
CA ILE A 158 -5.06 -15.78 -0.21
C ILE A 158 -3.70 -16.34 0.18
#